data_AF-A0A409Y949-F1
#
_entry.id   AF-A0A409Y949-F1
#
_cell.length_a   1.000
_cell.length_b   1.000
_cell.length_c   1.000
_cell.angle_alpha   90.00
_cell.angle_beta   90.00
_cell.angle_gamma   90.00
#
_symmetry.space_group_name_H-M   'P 1'
#
loop_
_entity.id
_entity.type
_entity.pdbx_description
1 polymer ?
#
loop_
_entity_poly.entity_id
_entity_poly.type
_entity_poly.pdbx_seq_one_letter_code
_entity_poly.pdbx_strand_id
1 'polypeptide(L)'
;MGSSHPKPPAQDPIPAHDTPILGMTERPRVPAPAMYGDAGNFWVEYPSGLVDVSRTSPLPKTSTANINPPAINLESQMDIHVDGDRVVRVDRKRTALVVIDMQNFFLHPDLRAHPLGLECVQPLMNVVPALRSAGSKILWVNWGLTEHELSTIPPALIRGFKKHNAAGGFGSDLPGDFGRLLMRGAYNSELYGPLQAEFKKGEKEGTDVWIHKNRMSGLWGYQTALDLYLKENGITTLLFAGVNADQVSGRFRQPAPPTLPSTAISLSHEASYRGCVLGTLVDAYFRGYDCIVLKDATATTSPEGAYESVIYNSGGSYGFVTDTGRVIAGSAVKA
;
A
#
# COMPACT_ATOMS: atom_id res chain seq x y z
N MET A 1 -78.20 -5.31 3.81
CA MET A 1 -77.12 -6.16 3.27
C MET A 1 -75.80 -5.59 3.75
N GLY A 2 -75.28 -6.07 4.88
CA GLY A 2 -73.98 -5.67 5.40
C GLY A 2 -72.94 -6.69 4.98
N SER A 3 -71.98 -6.29 4.14
CA SER A 3 -70.88 -7.14 3.69
C SER A 3 -69.86 -7.31 4.83
N SER A 4 -69.74 -8.52 5.38
CA SER A 4 -68.65 -8.90 6.26
C SER A 4 -67.41 -9.27 5.43
N HIS A 5 -66.47 -8.35 5.29
CA HIS A 5 -65.14 -8.71 4.79
C HIS A 5 -64.36 -9.45 5.90
N PRO A 6 -63.76 -10.62 5.62
CA PRO A 6 -62.91 -11.31 6.59
C PRO A 6 -61.63 -10.51 6.82
N LYS A 7 -61.25 -10.38 8.10
CA LYS A 7 -60.00 -9.75 8.52
C LYS A 7 -58.82 -10.63 8.05
N PRO A 8 -57.76 -10.07 7.45
CA PRO A 8 -56.62 -10.86 7.03
C PRO A 8 -55.96 -11.55 8.24
N PRO A 9 -55.38 -12.76 8.04
CA PRO A 9 -54.71 -13.47 9.12
C PRO A 9 -53.58 -12.62 9.71
N ALA A 10 -53.39 -12.73 11.03
CA ALA A 10 -52.29 -12.08 11.71
C ALA A 10 -50.98 -12.55 11.08
N GLN A 11 -50.17 -11.62 10.58
CA GLN A 11 -48.81 -11.92 10.15
C GLN A 11 -48.03 -12.40 11.37
N ASP A 12 -47.38 -13.57 11.25
CA ASP A 12 -46.37 -13.98 12.23
C ASP A 12 -45.33 -12.86 12.38
N PRO A 13 -44.89 -12.54 13.59
CA PRO A 13 -43.89 -11.50 13.79
C PRO A 13 -42.62 -11.87 13.02
N ILE A 14 -42.21 -10.98 12.11
CA ILE A 14 -40.91 -11.06 11.43
C ILE A 14 -39.85 -11.21 12.52
N PRO A 15 -38.97 -12.23 12.48
CA PRO A 15 -37.88 -12.33 13.43
C PRO A 15 -37.10 -11.02 13.41
N ALA A 16 -37.08 -10.32 14.56
CA ALA A 16 -36.23 -9.16 14.74
C ALA A 16 -34.78 -9.65 14.75
N HIS A 17 -34.18 -9.78 13.57
CA HIS A 17 -32.74 -9.78 13.42
C HIS A 17 -32.26 -8.34 13.63
N ASP A 18 -32.52 -7.78 14.83
CA ASP A 18 -32.07 -6.47 15.29
C ASP A 18 -30.59 -6.53 15.66
N THR A 19 -29.79 -6.98 14.71
CA THR A 19 -28.38 -6.60 14.67
C THR A 19 -28.16 -6.03 13.29
N PRO A 20 -28.48 -4.74 13.09
CA PRO A 20 -27.94 -4.08 11.91
C PRO A 20 -26.42 -4.35 11.94
N ILE A 21 -25.86 -4.80 10.81
CA ILE A 21 -24.40 -4.86 10.60
C ILE A 21 -23.89 -3.42 10.41
N LEU A 22 -24.28 -2.54 11.33
CA LEU A 22 -23.93 -1.13 11.43
C LEU A 22 -23.34 -1.01 12.83
N GLY A 23 -22.03 -1.16 12.93
CA GLY A 23 -21.36 -1.09 14.23
C GLY A 23 -19.88 -1.44 14.25
N MET A 24 -19.31 -2.00 13.18
CA MET A 24 -17.87 -2.24 13.13
C MET A 24 -17.12 -1.03 12.57
N THR A 25 -17.29 0.14 13.18
CA THR A 25 -16.38 1.28 12.96
C THR A 25 -14.97 0.98 13.48
N GLU A 26 -14.85 0.06 14.43
CA GLU A 26 -13.59 -0.50 14.95
C GLU A 26 -13.70 -2.02 15.07
N ARG A 27 -12.61 -2.75 14.80
CA ARG A 27 -12.57 -4.22 15.01
C ARG A 27 -12.29 -4.51 16.49
N PRO A 28 -13.27 -5.03 17.27
CA PRO A 28 -13.05 -5.35 18.67
C PRO A 28 -12.01 -6.47 18.82
N ARG A 29 -11.37 -6.56 19.99
CA ARG A 29 -10.47 -7.67 20.31
C ARG A 29 -11.26 -8.98 20.34
N VAL A 30 -10.64 -10.05 19.88
CA VAL A 30 -11.24 -11.38 19.97
C VAL A 30 -11.37 -11.80 21.45
N PRO A 31 -12.50 -12.40 21.88
CA PRO A 31 -12.72 -12.80 23.27
C PRO A 31 -11.88 -14.03 23.68
N ALA A 32 -11.43 -14.81 22.70
CA ALA A 32 -10.56 -15.96 22.84
C ALA A 32 -9.66 -16.06 21.60
N PRO A 33 -8.51 -16.76 21.67
CA PRO A 33 -7.64 -16.96 20.51
C PRO A 33 -8.42 -17.48 19.31
N ALA A 34 -8.31 -16.80 18.17
CA ALA A 34 -9.05 -17.09 16.95
C ALA A 34 -8.08 -17.31 15.79
N MET A 35 -8.23 -18.44 15.11
CA MET A 35 -7.45 -18.74 13.91
C MET A 35 -8.30 -18.45 12.66
N TYR A 36 -7.72 -17.73 11.72
CA TYR A 36 -8.32 -17.42 10.42
C TYR A 36 -7.54 -18.13 9.32
N GLY A 37 -8.22 -18.59 8.26
CA GLY A 37 -7.57 -19.25 7.12
C GLY A 37 -7.51 -20.78 7.23
N ASP A 38 -6.54 -21.39 6.55
CA ASP A 38 -6.39 -22.84 6.40
C ASP A 38 -4.99 -23.35 6.75
N ALA A 39 -4.74 -24.64 6.57
CA ALA A 39 -3.45 -25.27 6.93
C ALA A 39 -2.24 -24.71 6.17
N GLY A 40 -2.42 -24.10 4.99
CA GLY A 40 -1.36 -23.51 4.18
C GLY A 40 -1.23 -21.99 4.34
N ASN A 41 -2.31 -21.31 4.75
CA ASN A 41 -2.32 -19.86 4.96
C ASN A 41 -3.26 -19.50 6.11
N PHE A 42 -2.70 -19.23 7.30
CA PHE A 42 -3.49 -18.86 8.48
C PHE A 42 -2.88 -17.71 9.29
N TRP A 43 -3.72 -17.01 10.04
CA TRP A 43 -3.32 -16.09 11.10
C TRP A 43 -3.93 -16.52 12.43
N VAL A 44 -3.35 -16.08 13.55
CA VAL A 44 -3.95 -16.23 14.87
C VAL A 44 -4.04 -14.87 15.56
N GLU A 45 -5.24 -14.44 15.92
CA GLU A 45 -5.45 -13.27 16.77
C GLU A 45 -5.69 -13.71 18.22
N TYR A 46 -5.13 -12.97 19.17
CA TYR A 46 -5.24 -13.22 20.60
C TYR A 46 -5.96 -12.07 21.32
N PRO A 47 -6.63 -12.34 22.47
CA PRO A 47 -7.31 -11.30 23.26
C PRO A 47 -6.38 -10.18 23.76
N SER A 48 -5.07 -10.42 23.81
CA SER A 48 -4.05 -9.42 24.12
C SER A 48 -3.93 -8.31 23.07
N GLY A 49 -4.50 -8.50 21.88
CA GLY A 49 -4.30 -7.62 20.72
C GLY A 49 -3.13 -8.02 19.82
N LEU A 50 -2.50 -9.18 20.09
CA LEU A 50 -1.52 -9.75 19.17
C LEU A 50 -2.23 -10.41 17.98
N VAL A 51 -1.81 -10.07 16.77
CA VAL A 51 -2.15 -10.76 15.52
C VAL A 51 -0.88 -11.41 14.98
N ASP A 52 -0.77 -12.72 15.09
CA ASP A 52 0.36 -13.49 14.57
C ASP A 52 0.09 -13.92 13.12
N VAL A 53 0.76 -13.21 12.20
CA VAL A 53 0.72 -13.51 10.76
C VAL A 53 1.98 -14.25 10.30
N SER A 54 2.89 -14.60 11.20
CA SER A 54 4.13 -15.32 10.88
C SER A 54 3.90 -16.76 10.43
N ARG A 55 2.70 -17.31 10.68
CA ARG A 55 2.26 -18.67 10.30
C ARG A 55 3.09 -19.79 10.96
N THR A 56 3.67 -19.56 12.14
CA THR A 56 4.52 -20.57 12.81
C THR A 56 3.76 -21.46 13.80
N SER A 57 2.61 -21.01 14.30
CA SER A 57 1.97 -21.61 15.48
C SER A 57 0.45 -21.73 15.30
N PRO A 58 -0.06 -22.77 14.59
CA PRO A 58 -1.49 -22.95 14.39
C PRO A 58 -2.20 -23.32 15.70
N LEU A 59 -3.47 -22.91 15.84
CA LEU A 59 -4.27 -23.32 16.99
C LEU A 59 -4.67 -24.81 16.90
N PRO A 60 -4.67 -25.56 18.01
CA PRO A 60 -5.13 -26.95 18.03
C PRO A 60 -6.63 -27.04 17.70
N LYS A 61 -7.03 -28.01 16.89
CA LYS A 61 -8.43 -28.21 16.47
C LYS A 61 -9.42 -28.51 17.60
N THR A 62 -8.94 -28.95 18.77
CA THR A 62 -9.77 -29.55 19.83
C THR A 62 -9.59 -28.92 21.21
N SER A 63 -8.85 -27.80 21.34
CA SER A 63 -8.56 -27.21 22.65
C SER A 63 -9.55 -26.09 23.01
N THR A 64 -10.21 -26.23 24.16
CA THR A 64 -11.03 -25.20 24.82
C THR A 64 -10.26 -24.41 25.90
N ALA A 65 -8.95 -24.63 26.02
CA ALA A 65 -8.12 -23.96 27.03
C ALA A 65 -7.82 -22.50 26.66
N ASN A 66 -7.51 -21.68 27.67
CA ASN A 66 -6.91 -20.35 27.49
C ASN A 66 -5.52 -20.51 26.86
N ILE A 67 -5.43 -20.41 25.54
CA ILE A 67 -4.17 -20.51 24.81
C ILE A 67 -3.50 -19.13 24.86
N ASN A 68 -2.38 -19.05 25.60
CA ASN A 68 -1.54 -17.87 25.58
C ASN A 68 -0.81 -17.75 24.24
N PRO A 69 -0.48 -16.52 23.79
CA PRO A 69 0.38 -16.33 22.65
C PRO A 69 1.74 -17.04 22.84
N PRO A 70 2.29 -17.68 21.79
CA PRO A 70 3.64 -18.22 21.85
C PRO A 70 4.65 -17.10 22.14
N ALA A 71 5.74 -17.44 22.82
CA ALA A 71 6.87 -16.53 22.97
C ALA A 71 7.42 -16.15 21.58
N ILE A 72 7.83 -14.90 21.42
CA ILE A 72 8.44 -14.44 20.16
C ILE A 72 9.79 -15.14 19.95
N ASN A 73 10.04 -15.62 18.73
CA ASN A 73 11.37 -15.99 18.30
C ASN A 73 12.10 -14.77 17.74
N LEU A 74 12.97 -14.13 18.54
CA LEU A 74 13.65 -12.89 18.15
C LEU A 74 14.61 -13.04 16.94
N GLU A 75 15.03 -14.25 16.61
CA GLU A 75 15.88 -14.51 15.44
C GLU A 75 15.11 -14.41 14.12
N SER A 76 13.87 -14.89 14.10
CA SER A 76 13.06 -15.01 12.89
C SER A 76 11.84 -14.09 12.86
N GLN A 77 11.39 -13.57 13.99
CA GLN A 77 10.18 -12.78 14.11
C GLN A 77 10.46 -11.37 14.63
N MET A 78 9.55 -10.46 14.32
CA MET A 78 9.47 -9.13 14.90
C MET A 78 8.02 -8.76 15.18
N ASP A 79 7.79 -8.02 16.25
CA ASP A 79 6.49 -7.50 16.65
C ASP A 79 6.42 -6.02 16.26
N ILE A 80 5.42 -5.66 15.44
CA ILE A 80 5.20 -4.30 14.96
C ILE A 80 3.92 -3.77 15.60
N HIS A 81 4.02 -2.69 16.36
CA HIS A 81 2.83 -1.99 16.84
C HIS A 81 2.09 -1.35 15.65
N VAL A 82 0.77 -1.50 15.60
CA VAL A 82 -0.09 -0.94 14.57
C VAL A 82 -1.23 -0.14 15.22
N ASP A 83 -1.94 0.66 14.44
CA ASP A 83 -3.10 1.41 14.92
C ASP A 83 -4.20 0.48 15.46
N GLY A 84 -5.06 1.00 16.34
CA GLY A 84 -6.10 0.20 17.01
C GLY A 84 -5.62 -0.60 18.22
N ASP A 85 -4.48 -0.21 18.82
CA ASP A 85 -3.88 -0.86 19.99
C ASP A 85 -3.67 -2.37 19.74
N ARG A 86 -3.00 -2.67 18.64
CA ARG A 86 -2.67 -4.02 18.17
C ARG A 86 -1.17 -4.14 17.93
N VAL A 87 -0.70 -5.38 17.96
CA VAL A 87 0.65 -5.77 17.58
C VAL A 87 0.55 -6.83 16.51
N VAL A 88 1.24 -6.65 15.39
CA VAL A 88 1.34 -7.64 14.32
C VAL A 88 2.70 -8.32 14.42
N ARG A 89 2.69 -9.63 14.67
CA ARG A 89 3.91 -10.46 14.63
C ARG A 89 4.12 -11.00 13.23
N VAL A 90 5.29 -10.71 12.67
CA VAL A 90 5.66 -11.09 11.31
C VAL A 90 6.92 -11.93 11.30
N ASP A 91 7.09 -12.77 10.28
CA ASP A 91 8.38 -13.42 10.00
C ASP A 91 9.26 -12.47 9.19
N ARG A 92 10.49 -12.21 9.66
CA ARG A 92 11.44 -11.27 9.07
C ARG A 92 11.76 -11.60 7.62
N LYS A 93 12.02 -12.88 7.31
CA LYS A 93 12.46 -13.32 5.97
C LYS A 93 11.30 -13.39 4.98
N ARG A 94 10.07 -13.57 5.46
CA ARG A 94 8.84 -13.57 4.64
C ARG A 94 8.19 -12.19 4.56
N THR A 95 8.88 -11.16 5.04
CA THR A 95 8.43 -9.77 5.03
C THR A 95 9.23 -8.94 4.03
N ALA A 96 8.53 -8.11 3.26
CA ALA A 96 9.16 -7.15 2.35
C ALA A 96 8.57 -5.74 2.50
N LEU A 97 9.43 -4.72 2.45
CA LEU A 97 9.02 -3.33 2.24
C LEU A 97 8.87 -3.06 0.74
N VAL A 98 7.69 -2.61 0.32
CA VAL A 98 7.34 -2.26 -1.05
C VAL A 98 7.31 -0.73 -1.15
N VAL A 99 8.38 -0.15 -1.68
CA VAL A 99 8.51 1.31 -1.90
C VAL A 99 8.08 1.64 -3.32
N ILE A 100 7.00 2.39 -3.47
CA ILE A 100 6.32 2.58 -4.75
C ILE A 100 6.57 3.98 -5.33
N ASP A 101 7.05 4.03 -6.57
CA ASP A 101 7.15 5.22 -7.43
C ASP A 101 7.79 6.46 -6.78
N MET A 102 8.76 6.28 -5.87
CA MET A 102 9.56 7.38 -5.30
C MET A 102 10.59 7.91 -6.32
N GLN A 103 10.15 8.18 -7.55
CA GLN A 103 10.98 8.52 -8.71
C GLN A 103 11.00 10.03 -8.96
N ASN A 104 12.04 10.50 -9.66
CA ASN A 104 12.19 11.90 -10.06
C ASN A 104 10.95 12.45 -10.78
N PHE A 105 10.28 11.67 -11.64
CA PHE A 105 9.05 12.11 -12.30
C PHE A 105 7.93 12.53 -11.34
N PHE A 106 7.88 11.90 -10.16
CA PHE A 106 6.83 12.14 -9.17
C PHE A 106 7.21 13.21 -8.15
N LEU A 107 8.50 13.37 -7.85
CA LEU A 107 8.98 14.16 -6.72
C LEU A 107 9.88 15.33 -7.10
N HIS A 108 10.50 15.32 -8.28
CA HIS A 108 11.40 16.40 -8.68
C HIS A 108 10.62 17.70 -8.89
N PRO A 109 11.02 18.82 -8.24
CA PRO A 109 10.24 20.07 -8.26
C PRO A 109 10.02 20.64 -9.66
N ASP A 110 10.98 20.47 -10.57
CA ASP A 110 10.86 20.90 -11.97
C ASP A 110 9.81 20.11 -12.78
N LEU A 111 9.45 18.91 -12.34
CA LEU A 111 8.47 18.05 -13.01
C LEU A 111 7.10 18.09 -12.33
N ARG A 112 7.08 18.03 -10.98
CA ARG A 112 5.85 18.00 -10.18
C ARG A 112 6.06 18.61 -8.79
N ALA A 113 5.10 19.44 -8.36
CA ALA A 113 5.00 19.86 -6.97
C ALA A 113 4.36 18.73 -6.14
N HIS A 114 5.14 18.10 -5.27
CA HIS A 114 4.68 17.03 -4.38
C HIS A 114 5.34 17.13 -2.98
N PRO A 115 5.03 18.18 -2.19
CA PRO A 115 5.70 18.44 -0.91
C PRO A 115 5.53 17.30 0.08
N LEU A 116 4.33 16.73 0.20
CA LEU A 116 4.06 15.58 1.09
C LEU A 116 4.83 14.32 0.66
N GLY A 117 5.01 14.11 -0.64
CA GLY A 117 5.84 13.03 -1.17
C GLY A 117 7.32 13.21 -0.83
N LEU A 118 7.81 14.45 -0.85
CA LEU A 118 9.18 14.76 -0.42
C LEU A 118 9.40 14.51 1.07
N GLU A 119 8.38 14.78 1.91
CA GLU A 119 8.43 14.48 3.35
C GLU A 119 8.58 12.99 3.64
N CYS A 120 8.11 12.09 2.76
CA CYS A 120 8.29 10.64 2.90
C CYS A 120 9.75 10.18 2.70
N VAL A 121 10.62 11.00 2.11
CA VAL A 121 12.01 10.59 1.81
C VAL A 121 12.78 10.29 3.10
N GLN A 122 12.70 11.14 4.13
CA GLN A 122 13.46 10.93 5.36
C GLN A 122 12.98 9.71 6.17
N PRO A 123 11.66 9.49 6.38
CA PRO A 123 11.15 8.24 6.95
C PRO A 123 11.64 6.99 6.21
N LEU A 124 11.64 7.01 4.86
CA LEU A 124 12.18 5.91 4.06
C LEU A 124 13.67 5.67 4.29
N MET A 125 14.48 6.75 4.31
CA MET A 125 15.92 6.68 4.60
C MET A 125 16.21 6.09 5.99
N ASN A 126 15.27 6.17 6.94
CA ASN A 126 15.42 5.61 8.28
C ASN A 126 14.97 4.13 8.34
N VAL A 127 13.82 3.80 7.75
CA VAL A 127 13.23 2.45 7.87
C VAL A 127 13.90 1.42 6.97
N VAL A 128 14.37 1.83 5.79
CA VAL A 128 15.02 0.92 4.83
C VAL A 128 16.24 0.24 5.44
N PRO A 129 17.22 0.94 6.04
CA PRO A 129 18.36 0.30 6.70
C PRO A 129 17.95 -0.60 7.88
N ALA A 130 16.92 -0.22 8.64
CA ALA A 130 16.45 -1.00 9.79
C ALA A 130 15.85 -2.34 9.36
N LEU A 131 14.94 -2.33 8.38
CA LEU A 131 14.35 -3.55 7.82
C LEU A 131 15.38 -4.41 7.10
N ARG A 132 16.30 -3.79 6.35
CA ARG A 132 17.42 -4.48 5.72
C ARG A 132 18.25 -5.23 6.76
N SER A 133 18.63 -4.53 7.84
CA SER A 133 19.38 -5.13 8.95
C SER A 133 18.59 -6.24 9.64
N ALA A 134 17.26 -6.13 9.72
CA ALA A 134 16.39 -7.16 10.25
C ALA A 134 16.24 -8.40 9.35
N GLY A 135 16.74 -8.36 8.10
CA GLY A 135 16.68 -9.48 7.15
C GLY A 135 15.46 -9.45 6.23
N SER A 136 14.63 -8.40 6.30
CA SER A 136 13.51 -8.17 5.39
C SER A 136 14.02 -7.67 4.03
N LYS A 137 13.30 -8.00 2.95
CA LYS A 137 13.64 -7.52 1.60
C LYS A 137 13.09 -6.12 1.36
N ILE A 138 13.80 -5.34 0.55
CA ILE A 138 13.35 -4.01 0.11
C ILE A 138 13.07 -4.06 -1.39
N LEU A 139 11.83 -3.81 -1.79
CA LEU A 139 11.36 -3.88 -3.17
C LEU A 139 11.03 -2.47 -3.65
N TRP A 140 11.80 -1.98 -4.61
CA TRP A 140 11.63 -0.66 -5.21
C TRP A 140 10.77 -0.82 -6.47
N VAL A 141 9.47 -0.61 -6.32
CA VAL A 141 8.46 -0.90 -7.35
C VAL A 141 8.11 0.37 -8.09
N ASN A 142 8.67 0.51 -9.28
CA ASN A 142 8.74 1.78 -9.99
C ASN A 142 8.27 1.65 -11.42
N TRP A 143 7.68 2.71 -11.98
CA TRP A 143 7.45 2.78 -13.41
C TRP A 143 8.76 2.62 -14.17
N GLY A 144 8.75 1.79 -15.20
CA GLY A 144 9.88 1.65 -16.11
C GLY A 144 9.48 0.87 -17.33
N LEU A 145 9.15 1.60 -18.39
CA LEU A 145 8.62 1.05 -19.63
C LEU A 145 9.74 0.73 -20.62
N THR A 146 9.51 -0.34 -21.37
CA THR A 146 10.23 -0.68 -22.60
C THR A 146 9.44 -0.27 -23.84
N GLU A 147 10.09 -0.23 -25.00
CA GLU A 147 9.39 0.03 -26.28
C GLU A 147 8.25 -0.96 -26.53
N HIS A 148 8.45 -2.24 -26.20
CA HIS A 148 7.40 -3.24 -26.35
C HIS A 148 6.21 -2.95 -25.43
N GLU A 149 6.47 -2.58 -24.17
CA GLU A 149 5.39 -2.27 -23.22
C GLU A 149 4.60 -1.03 -23.64
N LEU A 150 5.23 -0.03 -24.28
CA LEU A 150 4.53 1.13 -24.86
C LEU A 150 3.44 0.71 -25.85
N SER A 151 3.71 -0.28 -26.70
CA SER A 151 2.74 -0.77 -27.69
C SER A 151 1.54 -1.53 -27.09
N THR A 152 1.63 -1.91 -25.81
CA THR A 152 0.59 -2.72 -25.12
C THR A 152 -0.13 -1.96 -24.02
N ILE A 153 0.12 -0.65 -23.86
CA ILE A 153 -0.57 0.17 -22.85
C ILE A 153 -2.05 0.29 -23.23
N PRO A 154 -3.00 0.01 -22.31
CA PRO A 154 -4.42 0.12 -22.60
C PRO A 154 -4.82 1.56 -22.98
N PRO A 155 -5.78 1.74 -23.91
CA PRO A 155 -6.21 3.07 -24.36
C PRO A 155 -6.64 4.01 -23.22
N ALA A 156 -7.28 3.49 -22.17
CA ALA A 156 -7.67 4.29 -21.00
C ALA A 156 -6.46 4.87 -20.26
N LEU A 157 -5.39 4.08 -20.13
CA LEU A 157 -4.14 4.50 -19.49
C LEU A 157 -3.36 5.47 -20.39
N ILE A 158 -3.30 5.23 -21.70
CA ILE A 158 -2.74 6.18 -22.67
C ILE A 158 -3.48 7.52 -22.58
N ARG A 159 -4.81 7.49 -22.60
CA ARG A 159 -5.65 8.71 -22.52
C ARG A 159 -5.37 9.51 -21.25
N GLY A 160 -5.18 8.85 -20.11
CA GLY A 160 -4.85 9.53 -18.85
C GLY A 160 -3.49 10.22 -18.87
N PHE A 161 -2.49 9.69 -19.58
CA PHE A 161 -1.13 10.24 -19.59
C PHE A 161 -0.83 11.14 -20.78
N LYS A 162 -1.69 11.14 -21.81
CA LYS A 162 -1.52 11.98 -23.00
C LYS A 162 -1.95 13.41 -22.72
N LYS A 163 -1.04 14.37 -22.86
CA LYS A 163 -1.40 15.80 -22.79
C LYS A 163 -2.17 16.21 -24.06
N HIS A 164 -3.11 17.14 -23.93
CA HIS A 164 -3.93 17.63 -25.05
C HIS A 164 -3.13 18.22 -26.23
N ASN A 165 -1.89 18.68 -26.00
CA ASN A 165 -1.03 19.29 -27.02
C ASN A 165 0.17 18.40 -27.35
N ALA A 166 -0.06 17.25 -28.01
CA ALA A 166 0.87 16.34 -28.74
C ALA A 166 2.25 15.92 -28.16
N ALA A 167 2.96 16.75 -27.40
CA ALA A 167 4.29 16.52 -26.83
C ALA A 167 4.23 15.91 -25.40
N GLY A 168 3.25 15.06 -25.11
CA GLY A 168 3.14 14.44 -23.79
C GLY A 168 2.46 13.08 -23.83
N GLY A 169 3.01 12.13 -23.10
CA GLY A 169 2.52 10.75 -23.01
C GLY A 169 3.67 9.81 -22.69
N PHE A 170 3.38 8.56 -22.33
CA PHE A 170 4.44 7.59 -22.07
C PHE A 170 5.43 7.53 -23.24
N GLY A 171 6.73 7.57 -22.93
CA GLY A 171 7.80 7.51 -23.92
C GLY A 171 8.11 8.81 -24.67
N SER A 172 7.38 9.92 -24.44
CA SER A 172 7.73 11.23 -25.03
C SER A 172 8.94 11.85 -24.33
N ASP A 173 9.76 12.62 -25.05
CA ASP A 173 10.84 13.40 -24.44
C ASP A 173 10.30 14.45 -23.47
N LEU A 174 10.84 14.47 -22.25
CA LEU A 174 10.59 15.53 -21.28
C LEU A 174 11.56 16.71 -21.54
N PRO A 175 11.17 17.95 -21.21
CA PRO A 175 12.06 19.10 -21.33
C PRO A 175 13.30 18.93 -20.43
N GLY A 176 14.41 19.57 -20.79
CA GLY A 176 15.68 19.43 -20.07
C GLY A 176 16.28 18.03 -20.20
N ASP A 177 17.09 17.64 -19.23
CA ASP A 177 17.85 16.37 -19.26
C ASP A 177 17.11 15.20 -18.58
N PHE A 178 15.79 15.30 -18.43
CA PHE A 178 14.97 14.28 -17.75
C PHE A 178 14.74 13.01 -18.60
N GLY A 179 15.03 13.06 -19.89
CA GLY A 179 14.87 11.95 -20.83
C GLY A 179 13.41 11.59 -21.13
N ARG A 180 13.19 10.38 -21.64
CA ARG A 180 11.87 9.92 -22.08
C ARG A 180 10.97 9.51 -20.92
N LEU A 181 9.72 9.96 -20.96
CA LEU A 181 8.77 9.83 -19.86
C LEU A 181 8.55 8.36 -19.45
N LEU A 182 8.90 8.05 -18.19
CA LEU A 182 8.72 6.76 -17.52
C LEU A 182 9.37 5.56 -18.22
N MET A 183 10.37 5.82 -19.08
CA MET A 183 11.14 4.78 -19.76
C MET A 183 12.30 4.30 -18.89
N ARG A 184 12.62 3.01 -18.97
CA ARG A 184 13.78 2.45 -18.26
C ARG A 184 15.05 3.18 -18.66
N GLY A 185 15.89 3.50 -17.67
CA GLY A 185 17.16 4.19 -17.86
C GLY A 185 17.05 5.71 -18.07
N ALA A 186 15.84 6.28 -18.13
CA ALA A 186 15.68 7.73 -18.17
C ALA A 186 15.81 8.34 -16.77
N TYR A 187 16.38 9.54 -16.66
CA TYR A 187 16.61 10.21 -15.37
C TYR A 187 15.31 10.44 -14.59
N ASN A 188 14.20 10.75 -15.26
CA ASN A 188 12.89 10.87 -14.61
C ASN A 188 12.39 9.55 -13.97
N SER A 189 12.91 8.41 -14.40
CA SER A 189 12.55 7.08 -13.88
C SER A 189 13.51 6.57 -12.80
N GLU A 190 14.57 7.31 -12.50
CA GLU A 190 15.42 7.05 -11.33
C GLU A 190 14.69 7.42 -10.04
N LEU A 191 15.11 6.83 -8.92
CA LEU A 191 14.64 7.22 -7.59
C LEU A 191 15.06 8.65 -7.28
N TYR A 192 14.23 9.34 -6.51
CA TYR A 192 14.47 10.72 -6.16
C TYR A 192 15.58 10.88 -5.12
N GLY A 193 16.53 11.77 -5.43
CA GLY A 193 17.54 12.25 -4.49
C GLY A 193 18.30 11.12 -3.75
N PRO A 194 18.33 11.12 -2.41
CA PRO A 194 19.14 10.16 -1.64
C PRO A 194 18.66 8.71 -1.76
N LEU A 195 17.40 8.48 -2.15
CA LEU A 195 16.84 7.13 -2.31
C LEU A 195 17.56 6.34 -3.40
N GLN A 196 18.05 7.01 -4.45
CA GLN A 196 18.80 6.35 -5.52
C GLN A 196 20.14 5.78 -5.03
N ALA A 197 20.81 6.49 -4.13
CA ALA A 197 22.04 6.02 -3.50
C ALA A 197 21.76 4.89 -2.51
N GLU A 198 20.68 5.00 -1.73
CA GLU A 198 20.27 3.96 -0.78
C GLU A 198 19.89 2.65 -1.48
N PHE A 199 19.18 2.71 -2.61
CA PHE A 199 18.93 1.54 -3.45
C PHE A 199 20.23 0.91 -3.95
N LYS A 200 21.15 1.69 -4.54
CA LYS A 200 22.42 1.16 -5.07
C LYS A 200 23.26 0.45 -4.00
N LYS A 201 23.20 0.94 -2.77
CA LYS A 201 23.81 0.26 -1.61
C LYS A 201 23.18 -1.11 -1.38
N GLY A 202 21.86 -1.16 -1.25
CA GLY A 202 21.14 -2.42 -1.01
C GLY A 202 21.20 -3.41 -2.17
N GLU A 203 21.27 -2.92 -3.41
CA GLU A 203 21.47 -3.74 -4.62
C GLU A 203 22.81 -4.47 -4.54
N LYS A 204 23.89 -3.74 -4.20
CA LYS A 204 25.23 -4.32 -4.01
C LYS A 204 25.26 -5.34 -2.87
N GLU A 205 24.43 -5.14 -1.83
CA GLU A 205 24.30 -6.04 -0.69
C GLU A 205 23.35 -7.24 -0.96
N GLY A 206 22.63 -7.26 -2.09
CA GLY A 206 21.65 -8.31 -2.43
C GLY A 206 20.38 -8.28 -1.58
N THR A 207 20.10 -7.16 -0.92
CA THR A 207 18.95 -6.98 -0.02
C THR A 207 17.79 -6.23 -0.67
N ASP A 208 18.11 -5.44 -1.69
CA ASP A 208 17.17 -4.57 -2.38
C ASP A 208 17.00 -5.02 -3.82
N VAL A 209 15.76 -4.96 -4.32
CA VAL A 209 15.42 -5.42 -5.67
C VAL A 209 14.63 -4.35 -6.38
N TRP A 210 15.04 -4.03 -7.60
CA TRP A 210 14.30 -3.14 -8.48
C TRP A 210 13.22 -3.92 -9.22
N ILE A 211 11.98 -3.44 -9.14
CA ILE A 211 10.83 -4.03 -9.82
C ILE A 211 10.25 -2.99 -10.78
N HIS A 212 10.37 -3.27 -12.08
CA HIS A 212 9.70 -2.45 -13.10
C HIS A 212 8.23 -2.84 -13.20
N LYS A 213 7.34 -1.89 -12.95
CA LYS A 213 5.93 -2.00 -13.30
C LYS A 213 5.60 -1.16 -14.53
N ASN A 214 4.61 -1.62 -15.27
CA ASN A 214 4.12 -1.03 -16.51
C ASN A 214 2.64 -0.64 -16.44
N ARG A 215 2.04 -0.72 -15.25
CA ARG A 215 0.70 -0.26 -14.89
C ARG A 215 0.76 0.41 -13.51
N MET A 216 -0.38 0.93 -13.04
CA MET A 216 -0.48 1.60 -11.74
C MET A 216 -0.09 0.65 -10.60
N SER A 217 -0.75 -0.51 -10.53
CA SER A 217 -0.43 -1.56 -9.57
C SER A 217 0.78 -2.38 -10.03
N GLY A 218 1.68 -2.73 -9.11
CA GLY A 218 2.73 -3.72 -9.35
C GLY A 218 2.21 -5.16 -9.50
N LEU A 219 0.97 -5.40 -9.08
CA LEU A 219 0.29 -6.71 -9.06
C LEU A 219 -0.97 -6.74 -9.95
N TRP A 220 -1.02 -5.89 -10.98
CA TRP A 220 -2.17 -5.74 -11.87
C TRP A 220 -2.58 -7.02 -12.64
N GLY A 221 -1.71 -8.02 -12.70
CA GLY A 221 -1.93 -9.28 -13.40
C GLY A 221 -1.12 -10.43 -12.80
N TYR A 222 -1.36 -11.66 -13.25
CA TYR A 222 -0.50 -12.78 -12.90
C TYR A 222 0.85 -12.64 -13.58
N GLN A 223 1.91 -13.14 -12.95
CA GLN A 223 3.26 -13.17 -13.51
C GLN A 223 3.84 -11.78 -13.84
N THR A 224 3.38 -10.72 -13.15
CA THR A 224 4.13 -9.46 -13.11
C THR A 224 5.47 -9.70 -12.41
N ALA A 225 6.46 -8.84 -12.66
CA ALA A 225 7.77 -8.95 -12.01
C ALA A 225 7.65 -8.99 -10.47
N LEU A 226 6.74 -8.21 -9.89
CA LEU A 226 6.45 -8.25 -8.46
C LEU A 226 5.83 -9.59 -8.04
N ASP A 227 4.81 -10.06 -8.77
CA ASP A 227 4.12 -11.32 -8.45
C ASP A 227 5.08 -12.52 -8.47
N LEU A 228 5.94 -12.60 -9.49
CA LEU A 228 6.94 -13.66 -9.60
C LEU A 228 7.94 -13.60 -8.45
N TYR A 229 8.52 -12.43 -8.18
CA TYR A 229 9.51 -12.27 -7.12
C TYR A 229 8.94 -12.65 -5.75
N LEU A 230 7.73 -12.17 -5.41
CA LEU A 230 7.10 -12.45 -4.13
C LEU A 230 6.86 -13.97 -3.94
N LYS A 231 6.37 -14.65 -4.98
CA LYS A 231 6.13 -16.11 -4.95
C LYS A 231 7.41 -16.91 -4.85
N GLU A 232 8.41 -16.58 -5.67
CA GLU A 232 9.71 -17.29 -5.69
C GLU A 232 10.46 -17.17 -4.36
N ASN A 233 10.28 -16.06 -3.64
CA ASN A 233 10.94 -15.79 -2.36
C ASN A 233 10.06 -16.12 -1.13
N GLY A 234 8.86 -16.68 -1.33
CA GLY A 234 7.97 -17.07 -0.23
C GLY A 234 7.51 -15.91 0.66
N ILE A 235 7.50 -14.69 0.12
CA ILE A 235 7.04 -13.49 0.84
C ILE A 235 5.54 -13.60 1.07
N THR A 236 5.10 -13.28 2.29
CA THR A 236 3.67 -13.28 2.64
C THR A 236 3.22 -11.99 3.29
N THR A 237 4.13 -11.20 3.83
CA THR A 237 3.83 -9.92 4.49
C THR A 237 4.46 -8.77 3.73
N LEU A 238 3.67 -7.73 3.44
CA LEU A 238 4.08 -6.57 2.66
C LEU A 238 3.85 -5.28 3.47
N LEU A 239 4.92 -4.53 3.70
CA LEU A 239 4.84 -3.16 4.17
C LEU A 239 4.78 -2.22 2.96
N PHE A 240 3.84 -1.30 2.90
CA PHE A 240 3.64 -0.39 1.78
C PHE A 240 4.07 1.03 2.14
N ALA A 241 4.83 1.64 1.24
CA ALA A 241 5.23 3.03 1.30
C ALA A 241 5.33 3.61 -0.12
N GLY A 242 5.40 4.94 -0.21
CA GLY A 242 5.68 5.66 -1.45
C GLY A 242 4.52 6.51 -1.94
N VAL A 243 4.49 6.76 -3.24
CA VAL A 243 3.55 7.69 -3.87
C VAL A 243 2.93 7.10 -5.14
N ASN A 244 1.78 7.58 -5.60
CA ASN A 244 0.79 8.32 -4.82
C ASN A 244 -0.13 7.33 -4.08
N ALA A 245 -0.62 7.76 -2.92
CA ALA A 245 -1.44 6.97 -2.01
C ALA A 245 -2.75 6.46 -2.66
N ASP A 246 -3.53 7.33 -3.31
CA ASP A 246 -4.96 7.11 -3.65
C ASP A 246 -5.31 7.20 -5.14
N GLN A 247 -6.53 6.78 -5.52
CA GLN A 247 -7.07 6.91 -6.89
C GLN A 247 -8.14 8.02 -7.02
N VAL A 248 -7.95 9.22 -6.49
CA VAL A 248 -8.91 10.31 -6.68
C VAL A 248 -8.60 11.11 -7.95
N SER A 249 -9.53 11.06 -8.90
CA SER A 249 -9.57 11.96 -10.06
C SER A 249 -10.73 12.94 -9.88
N GLY A 250 -10.44 14.23 -9.69
CA GLY A 250 -11.48 15.25 -9.61
C GLY A 250 -10.92 16.66 -9.72
N ARG A 251 -11.60 17.52 -10.49
CA ARG A 251 -11.42 18.97 -10.40
C ARG A 251 -12.22 19.48 -9.20
N PHE A 252 -11.63 19.47 -8.01
CA PHE A 252 -12.15 20.35 -6.97
C PHE A 252 -11.59 21.75 -7.24
N ARG A 253 -12.47 22.68 -7.63
CA ARG A 253 -12.13 24.10 -7.71
C ARG A 253 -11.72 24.56 -6.31
N GLN A 254 -10.43 24.65 -6.04
CA GLN A 254 -9.99 25.58 -5.00
C GLN A 254 -10.05 27.00 -5.59
N PRO A 255 -10.60 27.99 -4.87
CA PRO A 255 -10.52 29.37 -5.30
C PRO A 255 -9.04 29.78 -5.37
N ALA A 256 -8.61 30.35 -6.50
CA ALA A 256 -7.22 30.75 -6.70
C ALA A 256 -6.83 31.83 -5.68
N PRO A 257 -5.64 31.76 -5.06
CA PRO A 257 -5.12 32.85 -4.25
C PRO A 257 -4.77 34.07 -5.15
N PRO A 258 -4.91 35.32 -4.67
CA PRO A 258 -5.03 36.49 -5.55
C PRO A 258 -3.75 37.04 -6.21
N THR A 259 -2.61 36.34 -6.23
CA THR A 259 -1.31 37.06 -6.39
C THR A 259 -0.19 36.41 -7.23
N LEU A 260 -0.44 35.44 -8.11
CA LEU A 260 0.65 34.91 -8.96
C LEU A 260 0.83 35.68 -10.30
N PRO A 261 2.06 36.14 -10.64
CA PRO A 261 2.34 36.87 -11.88
C PRO A 261 2.27 35.97 -13.14
N SER A 262 1.91 36.57 -14.28
CA SER A 262 1.45 35.89 -15.51
C SER A 262 2.53 35.18 -16.35
N THR A 263 3.72 34.91 -15.81
CA THR A 263 4.83 34.28 -16.54
C THR A 263 5.18 32.87 -16.03
N ALA A 264 4.53 32.39 -14.97
CA ALA A 264 4.58 30.98 -14.63
C ALA A 264 3.77 30.19 -15.67
N ILE A 265 4.40 29.23 -16.37
CA ILE A 265 3.68 28.20 -17.11
C ILE A 265 2.78 27.50 -16.10
N SER A 266 1.49 27.78 -16.18
CA SER A 266 0.47 27.19 -15.33
C SER A 266 0.44 25.69 -15.58
N LEU A 267 1.16 24.91 -14.77
CA LEU A 267 1.01 23.45 -14.62
C LEU A 267 -0.32 23.13 -13.91
N SER A 268 -1.38 23.87 -14.22
CA SER A 268 -2.67 23.79 -13.56
C SER A 268 -3.43 22.55 -13.98
N HIS A 269 -3.67 21.69 -12.99
CA HIS A 269 -4.99 21.12 -12.72
C HIS A 269 -5.56 20.11 -13.72
N GLU A 270 -4.76 19.12 -14.11
CA GLU A 270 -5.29 17.83 -14.55
C GLU A 270 -4.83 16.73 -13.60
N ALA A 271 -5.64 16.52 -12.55
CA ALA A 271 -5.60 15.35 -11.70
C ALA A 271 -5.78 14.10 -12.59
N SER A 272 -4.68 13.49 -12.97
CA SER A 272 -4.68 12.31 -13.83
C SER A 272 -4.11 11.11 -13.08
N TYR A 273 -5.04 10.28 -12.60
CA TYR A 273 -4.97 8.89 -12.13
C TYR A 273 -3.64 8.44 -11.48
N ARG A 274 -3.61 8.39 -10.14
CA ARG A 274 -2.38 8.06 -9.39
C ARG A 274 -2.58 7.25 -8.12
N GLY A 275 -3.22 6.09 -8.15
CA GLY A 275 -3.21 5.20 -6.95
C GLY A 275 -2.35 3.98 -7.17
N CYS A 276 -1.03 4.21 -7.20
CA CYS A 276 -0.05 3.14 -7.34
C CYS A 276 0.08 2.38 -6.02
N VAL A 277 0.07 3.09 -4.88
CA VAL A 277 0.08 2.46 -3.54
C VAL A 277 -1.23 1.72 -3.30
N LEU A 278 -2.38 2.40 -3.29
CA LEU A 278 -3.68 1.75 -3.08
C LEU A 278 -3.95 0.63 -4.10
N GLY A 279 -3.61 0.84 -5.38
CA GLY A 279 -3.81 -0.19 -6.40
C GLY A 279 -3.00 -1.46 -6.12
N THR A 280 -1.72 -1.31 -5.77
CA THR A 280 -0.86 -2.47 -5.43
C THR A 280 -1.31 -3.11 -4.11
N LEU A 281 -1.70 -2.30 -3.13
CA LEU A 281 -2.21 -2.76 -1.84
C LEU A 281 -3.47 -3.63 -1.99
N VAL A 282 -4.46 -3.16 -2.75
CA VAL A 282 -5.73 -3.87 -2.95
C VAL A 282 -5.51 -5.17 -3.72
N ASP A 283 -4.68 -5.15 -4.77
CA ASP A 283 -4.32 -6.37 -5.49
C ASP A 283 -3.56 -7.37 -4.60
N ALA A 284 -2.67 -6.88 -3.72
CA ALA A 284 -1.98 -7.72 -2.75
C ALA A 284 -2.95 -8.35 -1.74
N TYR A 285 -3.87 -7.56 -1.20
CA TYR A 285 -4.92 -8.04 -0.31
C TYR A 285 -5.76 -9.16 -0.96
N PHE A 286 -6.24 -8.97 -2.19
CA PHE A 286 -7.01 -9.99 -2.91
C PHE A 286 -6.21 -11.27 -3.20
N ARG A 287 -4.88 -11.18 -3.23
CA ARG A 287 -3.98 -12.32 -3.40
C ARG A 287 -3.61 -13.00 -2.08
N GLY A 288 -4.07 -12.48 -0.95
CA GLY A 288 -3.86 -13.08 0.38
C GLY A 288 -2.56 -12.68 1.06
N TYR A 289 -1.91 -11.58 0.65
CA TYR A 289 -0.77 -11.03 1.39
C TYR A 289 -1.23 -10.27 2.63
N ASP A 290 -0.42 -10.32 3.70
CA ASP A 290 -0.65 -9.53 4.91
C ASP A 290 -0.15 -8.11 4.64
N CYS A 291 -1.08 -7.16 4.54
CA CYS A 291 -0.77 -5.82 4.11
C CYS A 291 -0.65 -4.85 5.30
N ILE A 292 0.44 -4.09 5.34
CA ILE A 292 0.70 -3.09 6.39
C ILE A 292 1.10 -1.77 5.71
N VAL A 293 0.39 -0.67 5.93
CA VAL A 293 0.73 0.63 5.34
C VAL A 293 1.53 1.49 6.32
N LEU A 294 2.62 2.10 5.84
CA LEU A 294 3.43 3.07 6.58
C LEU A 294 2.92 4.49 6.30
N LYS A 295 2.12 5.03 7.21
CA LYS A 295 1.39 6.29 6.99
C LYS A 295 2.33 7.50 6.83
N ASP A 296 3.40 7.57 7.61
CA ASP A 296 4.42 8.63 7.52
C ASP A 296 5.35 8.50 6.31
N ALA A 297 5.34 7.36 5.61
CA ALA A 297 6.11 7.11 4.40
C ALA A 297 5.22 6.94 3.15
N THR A 298 3.96 7.38 3.22
CA THR A 298 2.99 7.30 2.11
C THR A 298 2.33 8.66 1.91
N ALA A 299 2.25 9.14 0.66
CA ALA A 299 1.69 10.47 0.40
C ALA A 299 0.95 10.56 -0.92
N THR A 300 0.15 11.63 -1.06
CA THR A 300 -0.56 11.96 -2.29
C THR A 300 -0.59 13.46 -2.54
N THR A 301 -0.81 13.82 -3.81
CA THR A 301 -1.13 15.19 -4.24
C THR A 301 -2.65 15.41 -4.37
N SER A 302 -3.46 14.40 -4.07
CA SER A 302 -4.92 14.49 -4.14
C SER A 302 -5.47 15.44 -3.06
N PRO A 303 -6.70 15.98 -3.25
CA PRO A 303 -7.36 16.83 -2.26
C PRO A 303 -7.53 16.14 -0.90
N GLU A 304 -7.78 16.98 0.11
CA GLU A 304 -8.15 16.54 1.47
C GLU A 304 -9.25 15.47 1.45
N GLY A 305 -9.12 14.47 2.33
CA GLY A 305 -10.00 13.32 2.43
C GLY A 305 -9.51 12.11 1.61
N ALA A 306 -8.71 12.33 0.56
CA ALA A 306 -8.23 11.24 -0.29
C ALA A 306 -7.21 10.35 0.43
N TYR A 307 -6.25 10.97 1.11
CA TYR A 307 -5.25 10.26 1.91
C TYR A 307 -5.89 9.54 3.10
N GLU A 308 -6.78 10.23 3.81
CA GLU A 308 -7.52 9.71 4.96
C GLU A 308 -8.35 8.49 4.56
N SER A 309 -8.98 8.51 3.39
CA SER A 309 -9.71 7.36 2.85
C SER A 309 -8.81 6.15 2.62
N VAL A 310 -7.60 6.35 2.09
CA VAL A 310 -6.61 5.27 1.92
C VAL A 310 -6.23 4.69 3.26
N ILE A 311 -5.86 5.51 4.23
CA ILE A 311 -5.43 5.06 5.55
C ILE A 311 -6.58 4.34 6.28
N TYR A 312 -7.79 4.92 6.24
CA TYR A 312 -8.99 4.33 6.84
C TYR A 312 -9.31 2.96 6.25
N ASN A 313 -9.33 2.83 4.91
CA ASN A 313 -9.61 1.56 4.26
C ASN A 313 -8.49 0.54 4.47
N SER A 314 -7.23 1.00 4.53
CA SER A 314 -6.07 0.14 4.79
C SER A 314 -6.16 -0.54 6.15
N GLY A 315 -6.45 0.22 7.22
CA GLY A 315 -6.57 -0.34 8.57
C GLY A 315 -7.92 -1.00 8.86
N GLY A 316 -9.00 -0.55 8.23
CA GLY A 316 -10.35 -1.07 8.45
C GLY A 316 -10.66 -2.33 7.64
N SER A 317 -10.13 -2.42 6.43
CA SER A 317 -10.52 -3.45 5.44
C SER A 317 -9.36 -4.32 4.96
N TYR A 318 -8.26 -3.70 4.49
CA TYR A 318 -7.24 -4.41 3.71
C TYR A 318 -6.10 -5.01 4.55
N GLY A 319 -5.93 -4.56 5.79
CA GLY A 319 -4.84 -5.03 6.66
C GLY A 319 -4.64 -4.09 7.83
N PHE A 320 -3.42 -3.57 7.98
CA PHE A 320 -2.99 -2.78 9.13
C PHE A 320 -2.34 -1.46 8.71
N VAL A 321 -2.27 -0.52 9.65
CA VAL A 321 -1.59 0.77 9.47
C VAL A 321 -0.61 0.98 10.62
N THR A 322 0.59 1.45 10.31
CA THR A 322 1.62 1.82 11.28
C THR A 322 2.45 3.00 10.75
N ASP A 323 3.55 3.31 11.42
CA ASP A 323 4.54 4.32 11.04
C ASP A 323 5.96 3.73 11.04
N THR A 324 6.90 4.41 10.38
CA THR A 324 8.28 3.94 10.28
C THR A 324 8.96 3.79 11.64
N GLY A 325 8.63 4.64 12.62
CA GLY A 325 9.19 4.59 13.97
C GLY A 325 8.87 3.28 14.69
N ARG A 326 7.60 2.85 14.66
CA ARG A 326 7.16 1.57 15.23
C ARG A 326 7.80 0.37 14.53
N VAL A 327 7.97 0.44 13.22
CA VAL A 327 8.66 -0.60 12.45
C VAL A 327 10.14 -0.70 12.83
N ILE A 328 10.84 0.44 12.94
CA ILE A 328 12.24 0.50 13.37
C ILE A 328 12.39 -0.09 14.77
N ALA A 329 11.51 0.28 15.70
CA ALA A 329 11.52 -0.24 17.06
C ALA A 329 11.33 -1.78 17.10
N GLY A 330 10.38 -2.32 16.33
CA GLY A 330 10.18 -3.76 16.21
C GLY A 330 11.36 -4.49 15.55
N SER A 331 12.03 -3.83 14.60
CA SER A 331 13.16 -4.39 13.86
C SER A 331 14.45 -4.51 14.68
N ALA A 332 14.63 -3.63 15.67
CA ALA A 332 15.85 -3.48 16.47
C ALA A 332 16.12 -4.63 17.46
N VAL A 333 15.10 -5.42 17.81
CA VAL A 333 15.25 -6.50 18.79
C VAL A 333 15.88 -7.70 18.12
N LYS A 334 17.19 -7.91 18.27
CA LYS A 334 17.87 -9.17 17.94
C LYS A 334 18.42 -9.78 19.23
N ALA A 335 18.30 -11.10 19.36
CA ALA A 335 18.95 -11.84 20.44
C ALA A 335 20.48 -11.74 20.35
#